data_AF-A0A6A0AEX9-F1
#
_entry.id   AF-A0A6A0AEX9-F1
#
_cell.length_a   1.000
_cell.length_b   1.000
_cell.length_c   1.000
_cell.angle_alpha   90.00
_cell.angle_beta   90.00
_cell.angle_gamma   90.00
#
_symmetry.space_group_name_H-M   'P 1'
#
loop_
_entity.id
_entity.type
_entity.pdbx_description
1 polymer ?
#
loop_
_entity_poly.entity_id
_entity_poly.type
_entity_poly.pdbx_seq_one_letter_code
_entity_poly.pdbx_strand_id
1 'polypeptide(L)' 'MTVGNEFTLEQLKKATNNFSEANRLGQGGFAVVYSGYLQQLEVAVKRPLTKIDPE' A
#
# COMPACT_ATOMS: atom_id res chain seq x y z
N MET A 1 -17.47 -14.09 -9.47
CA MET A 1 -17.21 -12.67 -9.77
C MET A 1 -16.82 -12.03 -8.45
N THR A 2 -15.52 -11.83 -8.22
CA THR A 2 -15.05 -11.22 -6.97
C THR A 2 -15.48 -9.75 -7.01
N VAL A 3 -16.37 -9.33 -6.11
CA VAL A 3 -16.57 -7.90 -5.85
C VAL A 3 -15.38 -7.45 -5.03
N GLY A 4 -14.24 -7.27 -5.69
CA GLY A 4 -13.08 -6.64 -5.09
C GLY A 4 -13.34 -5.14 -5.04
N ASN A 5 -13.13 -4.52 -3.88
CA ASN A 5 -13.05 -3.06 -3.83
C ASN A 5 -11.80 -2.64 -4.61
N GLU A 6 -12.01 -2.05 -5.80
CA GLU A 6 -10.94 -1.50 -6.61
C GLU A 6 -10.45 -0.19 -5.98
N PHE A 7 -9.15 -0.09 -5.70
CA PHE A 7 -8.52 1.12 -5.20
C PHE A 7 -7.47 1.59 -6.20
N THR A 8 -7.47 2.88 -6.50
CA THR A 8 -6.46 3.48 -7.37
C THR A 8 -5.12 3.58 -6.64
N LEU A 9 -4.02 3.61 -7.39
CA LEU A 9 -2.69 3.83 -6.81
C LEU A 9 -2.62 5.16 -6.05
N GLU A 10 -3.30 6.21 -6.51
CA GLU A 10 -3.39 7.49 -5.81
C GLU A 10 -4.08 7.36 -4.44
N GLN A 11 -5.15 6.58 -4.34
CA GLN A 11 -5.81 6.32 -3.05
C GLN A 11 -4.86 5.60 -2.10
N LEU A 12 -4.11 4.62 -2.59
CA LEU A 12 -3.13 3.88 -1.79
C LEU A 12 -1.93 4.75 -1.39
N LYS A 13 -1.42 5.59 -2.29
CA LYS A 13 -0.40 6.61 -2.00
C LYS A 13 -0.91 7.54 -0.90
N LYS A 14 -2.10 8.09 -1.04
CA LYS A 14 -2.68 8.97 -0.01
C LYS A 14 -2.84 8.27 1.34
N ALA A 15 -3.35 7.04 1.35
CA ALA A 15 -3.57 6.26 2.56
C ALA A 15 -2.27 5.96 3.32
N THR A 16 -1.16 5.75 2.61
CA THR A 16 0.14 5.34 3.18
C THR A 16 1.13 6.50 3.30
N ASN A 17 0.70 7.75 3.08
CA ASN A 17 1.58 8.92 2.96
C ASN A 17 2.71 8.70 1.93
N ASN A 18 2.31 8.37 0.70
CA ASN A 18 3.16 8.02 -0.43
C ASN A 18 4.12 6.85 -0.15
N PHE A 19 3.64 5.79 0.51
CA PHE A 19 4.45 4.65 0.96
C PHE A 19 5.66 5.09 1.80
N SER A 20 5.45 6.04 2.72
CA SER A 20 6.50 6.55 3.60
C SER A 20 7.13 5.42 4.42
N GLU A 21 8.46 5.41 4.54
CA GLU A 21 9.17 4.47 5.42
C GLU A 21 8.74 4.62 6.89
N ALA A 22 8.26 5.79 7.32
CA ALA A 22 7.70 5.98 8.66
C ALA A 22 6.46 5.10 8.91
N ASN A 23 5.75 4.70 7.85
CA ASN A 23 4.58 3.83 7.91
C ASN A 23 4.92 2.36 7.59
N ARG A 24 6.18 2.01 7.39
CA ARG A 24 6.57 0.64 7.05
C ARG A 24 6.36 -0.28 8.25
N LEU A 25 5.55 -1.31 8.06
CA LEU A 25 5.30 -2.36 9.04
C LEU A 25 6.31 -3.51 8.91
N GLY A 26 6.78 -3.79 7.70
CA GLY A 26 7.76 -4.86 7.47
C GLY A 26 8.05 -5.09 5.99
N GLN A 27 9.06 -5.92 5.72
CA GLN A 27 9.43 -6.33 4.37
C GLN A 27 9.67 -7.84 4.35
N GLY A 28 9.08 -8.52 3.39
CA GLY A 28 9.41 -9.90 3.03
C GLY A 28 10.14 -9.97 1.70
N GLY A 29 10.43 -11.18 1.22
CA GLY A 29 11.17 -11.38 -0.04
C GLY A 29 10.45 -10.85 -1.30
N PHE A 30 9.15 -10.55 -1.22
CA PHE A 30 8.33 -10.19 -2.38
C PHE A 30 7.60 -8.85 -2.25
N ALA A 31 7.56 -8.25 -1.07
CA ALA A 31 6.75 -7.06 -0.82
C ALA A 31 7.20 -6.29 0.42
N VAL A 32 6.85 -5.01 0.46
CA VAL A 32 6.88 -4.15 1.65
C VAL A 32 5.44 -3.92 2.09
N VAL A 33 5.18 -3.98 3.38
CA VAL A 33 3.86 -3.72 3.98
C VAL A 33 3.93 -2.37 4.70
N TYR A 34 2.94 -1.53 4.44
CA TYR A 34 2.80 -0.21 5.04
C TYR A 34 1.48 -0.12 5.82
N SER A 35 1.48 0.58 6.95
CA SER A 35 0.26 1.06 7.58
C SER A 35 -0.32 2.20 6.74
N GLY A 36 -1.64 2.26 6.68
CA GLY A 36 -2.34 3.36 6.06
C GLY A 36 -3.74 3.53 6.62
N TYR A 37 -4.35 4.65 6.25
CA TYR A 37 -5.73 4.96 6.63
C TYR A 37 -6.58 5.16 5.36
N LEU A 38 -7.55 4.27 5.16
CA LEU A 38 -8.42 4.26 3.99
C LEU A 38 -9.87 4.28 4.44
N GLN A 39 -10.64 5.29 4.01
CA GLN A 39 -12.06 5.43 4.38
C GLN A 39 -12.31 5.35 5.90
N GLN A 40 -11.43 6.00 6.70
CA GLN A 40 -11.47 6.01 8.17
C GLN A 40 -11.16 4.66 8.84
N LEU A 41 -10.65 3.69 8.08
CA LEU A 41 -10.19 2.40 8.58
C LEU A 41 -8.67 2.33 8.50
N GLU A 42 -8.04 1.84 9.57
CA GLU A 42 -6.63 1.46 9.54
C GLU A 42 -6.46 0.18 8.71
N VAL A 43 -5.52 0.18 7.78
CA VAL A 43 -5.30 -0.90 6.83
C VAL A 43 -3.82 -1.20 6.67
N ALA A 44 -3.50 -2.45 6.32
CA ALA A 44 -2.17 -2.84 5.87
C ALA A 44 -2.14 -2.89 4.33
N VAL A 45 -1.31 -2.05 3.71
CA VAL A 45 -1.13 -1.99 2.26
C VAL A 45 0.14 -2.75 1.88
N LYS A 46 0.00 -3.83 1.12
CA LYS A 46 1.12 -4.62 0.61
C LYS A 46 1.53 -4.15 -0.78
N ARG A 47 2.73 -3.58 -0.92
CA ARG A 47 3.32 -3.16 -2.20
C ARG A 47 4.35 -4.20 -2.66
N PRO A 48 4.18 -4.81 -3.85
CA PRO A 48 5.15 -5.78 -4.36
C PRO A 48 6.50 -5.11 -4.67
N LEU A 49 7.59 -5.83 -4.42
CA LEU A 49 8.95 -5.46 -4.80
C LEU A 49 9.17 -5.80 -6.29
N THR A 50 8.49 -5.10 -7.20
CA THR A 50 8.78 -5.25 -8.64
C THR A 50 9.92 -4.31 -9.02
N LYS A 51 10.76 -4.67 -10.00
CA LYS A 51 11.82 -3.78 -10.52
C LYS A 51 11.30 -2.56 -11.30
N ILE A 52 10.00 -2.31 -11.24
CA ILE A 52 9.31 -1.22 -11.94
C ILE A 52 8.43 -0.55 -10.88
N ASP A 53 9.05 0.30 -10.08
CA ASP A 53 8.31 1.35 -9.40
C ASP A 53 8.29 2.54 -10.37
N PRO A 54 7.13 2.89 -10.97
CA PRO A 54 7.04 4.16 -11.67
C PRO A 54 7.17 5.27 -10.64
N GLU A 55 8.22 6.09 -10.78
CA GLU A 55 8.39 7.33 -10.02
C GLU A 55 7.11 8.19 -10.04
#